data_AF-A0A2G9N9R8-F1
#
_entry.id   AF-A0A2G9N9R8-F1
#
_cell.length_a   1.000
_cell.length_b   1.000
_cell.length_c   1.000
_cell.angle_alpha   90.00
_cell.angle_beta   90.00
_cell.angle_gamma   90.00
#
_symmetry.space_group_name_H-M   'P 1'
#
loop_
_entity.id
_entity.type
_entity.pdbx_description
1 polymer ?
#
loop_
_entity_poly.entity_id
_entity_poly.type
_entity_poly.pdbx_seq_one_letter_code
_entity_poly.pdbx_strand_id
1 'polypeptide(L)'
;MVYIRIKKISNKPYAYLVESQSTKQGPRQRVKQYLGRIHTVEQQDNEKYVVVGKTKKEFLQEMLLRELKPAGFKENKEIYSFQELHFCPKNLTLKKKNQKEAVIKLNEGYLCSFTMNRLHKFAKTDDMNKDAFLLAKYFLEAGLTISEKEFVSFYQLL
;
A
#
# COMPACT_ATOMS: atom_id res chain seq x y z
N MET A 1 -11.78 -11.06 9.43
CA MET A 1 -10.59 -10.20 9.15
C MET A 1 -10.30 -10.23 7.66
N VAL A 2 -10.03 -9.06 7.07
CA VAL A 2 -9.69 -8.93 5.65
C VAL A 2 -8.17 -8.83 5.49
N TYR A 3 -7.60 -9.54 4.53
CA TYR A 3 -6.16 -9.52 4.22
C TYR A 3 -5.90 -9.80 2.73
N ILE A 4 -4.66 -9.56 2.28
CA ILE A 4 -4.24 -9.80 0.90
C ILE A 4 -3.68 -11.22 0.78
N ARG A 5 -4.26 -12.04 -0.12
CA ARG A 5 -3.79 -13.38 -0.47
C ARG A 5 -3.14 -13.37 -1.84
N ILE A 6 -1.99 -14.04 -1.95
CA ILE A 6 -1.31 -14.24 -3.23
C ILE A 6 -1.68 -15.59 -3.83
N LYS A 7 -1.99 -15.61 -5.12
CA LYS A 7 -2.19 -16.82 -5.92
C LYS A 7 -1.31 -16.77 -7.16
N LYS A 8 -0.66 -17.89 -7.50
CA LYS A 8 0.08 -18.03 -8.76
C LYS A 8 -0.82 -18.65 -9.82
N ILE A 9 -0.88 -18.05 -11.02
CA ILE A 9 -1.59 -18.57 -12.19
C ILE A 9 -0.62 -18.50 -13.36
N SER A 10 -0.33 -19.64 -13.98
CA SER A 10 0.68 -19.74 -15.07
C SER A 10 2.01 -19.07 -14.69
N ASN A 11 2.53 -19.41 -13.50
CA ASN A 11 3.74 -18.84 -12.89
C ASN A 11 3.74 -17.33 -12.63
N LYS A 12 2.63 -16.62 -12.86
CA LYS A 12 2.50 -15.19 -12.57
C LYS A 12 1.79 -14.99 -11.23
N PRO A 13 2.31 -14.16 -10.31
CA PRO A 13 1.68 -13.88 -9.03
C PRO A 13 0.58 -12.83 -9.15
N TYR A 14 -0.54 -13.07 -8.47
CA TYR A 14 -1.73 -12.22 -8.45
C TYR A 14 -2.21 -12.00 -7.02
N ALA A 15 -2.65 -10.79 -6.73
CA ALA A 15 -3.15 -10.40 -5.41
C ALA A 15 -4.69 -10.37 -5.39
N TYR A 16 -5.24 -10.91 -4.30
CA TYR A 16 -6.68 -10.93 -4.03
C TYR A 16 -6.93 -10.42 -2.61
N LEU A 17 -7.94 -9.58 -2.47
CA LEU A 17 -8.48 -9.24 -1.17
C LEU A 17 -9.42 -10.35 -0.72
N VAL A 18 -9.15 -10.95 0.44
CA VAL A 18 -9.93 -12.06 0.98
C VAL A 18 -10.39 -11.76 2.40
N GLU A 19 -11.53 -12.34 2.78
CA GLU A 19 -12.07 -12.28 4.13
C GLU A 19 -12.25 -13.70 4.67
N SER A 20 -11.78 -13.95 5.90
CA SER A 20 -12.11 -15.17 6.63
C SER A 20 -13.53 -15.11 7.18
N GLN A 21 -14.31 -16.16 6.94
CA GLN A 21 -15.69 -16.32 7.40
C GLN A 21 -15.87 -17.68 8.06
N SER A 22 -16.54 -17.73 9.20
CA SER A 22 -16.89 -18.99 9.88
C SER A 22 -18.19 -19.54 9.30
N THR A 23 -18.21 -20.81 8.92
CA THR A 23 -19.41 -21.50 8.40
C THR A 23 -19.70 -22.76 9.21
N LYS A 24 -20.87 -23.39 9.04
CA LYS A 24 -21.21 -24.66 9.69
C LYS A 24 -20.21 -25.79 9.40
N GLN A 25 -19.52 -25.72 8.25
CA GLN A 25 -18.50 -26.68 7.82
C GLN A 25 -17.07 -26.25 8.20
N GLY A 26 -16.92 -25.22 9.03
CA GLY A 26 -15.62 -24.67 9.44
C GLY A 26 -15.26 -23.36 8.75
N PRO A 27 -14.03 -22.86 8.97
CA PRO A 27 -13.57 -21.59 8.43
C PRO A 27 -13.41 -21.67 6.90
N ARG A 28 -13.94 -20.67 6.20
CA ARG A 28 -13.83 -20.49 4.74
C ARG A 28 -13.25 -19.12 4.44
N GLN A 29 -12.65 -18.98 3.25
CA GLN A 29 -12.18 -17.69 2.74
C GLN A 29 -13.08 -17.24 1.59
N ARG A 30 -13.61 -16.02 1.68
CA ARG A 30 -14.36 -15.38 0.59
C ARG A 30 -13.47 -14.37 -0.11
N VAL A 31 -13.35 -14.48 -1.43
CA VAL A 31 -12.69 -13.46 -2.25
C VAL A 31 -13.61 -12.24 -2.34
N LYS A 32 -13.12 -11.08 -1.90
CA LYS A 32 -13.84 -9.80 -1.95
C LYS A 32 -13.52 -9.05 -3.24
N GLN A 33 -12.25 -9.02 -3.64
CA GLN A 33 -11.79 -8.23 -4.76
C GLN A 33 -10.53 -8.82 -5.38
N TYR A 34 -10.42 -8.75 -6.70
CA TYR A 34 -9.14 -8.95 -7.40
C TYR A 34 -8.37 -7.63 -7.43
N LEU A 35 -7.15 -7.62 -6.89
CA LEU A 35 -6.34 -6.40 -6.75
C LEU A 35 -5.39 -6.18 -7.93
N GLY A 36 -5.03 -7.24 -8.65
CA GLY A 36 -4.18 -7.13 -9.84
C GLY A 36 -3.04 -8.15 -9.88
N ARG A 37 -2.24 -8.05 -10.94
CA ARG A 37 -0.98 -8.78 -11.05
C ARG A 37 0.04 -8.10 -10.14
N ILE A 38 0.87 -8.91 -9.50
CA ILE A 38 1.98 -8.41 -8.68
C ILE A 38 3.19 -8.20 -9.56
N HIS A 39 3.75 -7.00 -9.47
CA HIS A 39 4.99 -6.58 -10.10
C HIS A 39 6.05 -6.47 -9.02
N THR A 40 7.19 -7.13 -9.25
CA THR A 40 8.35 -6.99 -8.37
C THR A 40 9.23 -5.89 -8.94
N VAL A 41 9.65 -4.98 -8.07
CA VAL A 41 10.59 -3.91 -8.39
C VAL A 41 11.84 -4.12 -7.57
N GLU A 42 12.99 -3.85 -8.16
CA GLU A 42 14.27 -3.83 -7.43
C GLU A 42 14.41 -2.47 -6.77
N GLN A 43 14.63 -2.47 -5.45
CA GLN A 43 14.90 -1.25 -4.70
C GLN A 43 16.38 -0.92 -4.82
N GLN A 44 16.69 0.29 -5.28
CA GLN A 44 18.04 0.83 -5.18
C GLN A 44 18.28 1.35 -3.76
N ASP A 45 19.54 1.38 -3.33
CA ASP A 45 19.90 1.93 -2.02
C ASP A 45 19.41 3.37 -1.91
N ASN A 46 18.75 3.64 -0.79
CA ASN A 46 18.05 4.88 -0.56
C ASN A 46 18.79 5.82 0.36
N GLU A 47 18.93 7.06 -0.07
CA GLU A 47 19.12 8.17 0.85
C GLU A 47 17.86 8.29 1.71
N LYS A 48 17.98 7.92 2.98
CA LYS A 48 16.89 8.02 3.95
C LYS A 48 16.68 9.49 4.29
N TYR A 49 15.75 10.13 3.59
CA TYR A 49 15.23 11.43 4.01
C TYR A 49 13.99 11.27 4.89
N VAL A 50 13.83 12.22 5.82
CA VAL A 50 12.70 12.29 6.74
C VAL A 50 11.49 12.81 6.00
N VAL A 51 10.34 12.14 6.14
CA VAL A 51 9.07 12.59 5.59
C VAL A 51 8.53 13.75 6.42
N VAL A 52 8.16 14.87 5.78
CA VAL A 52 7.67 16.09 6.45
C VAL A 52 6.38 16.57 5.76
N GLY A 53 5.29 15.86 6.03
CA GLY A 53 3.96 16.26 5.54
C GLY A 53 3.19 17.13 6.55
N LYS A 54 2.54 18.20 6.08
CA LYS A 54 1.64 19.03 6.92
C LYS A 54 0.25 18.43 7.04
N THR A 55 -0.18 17.71 6.02
CA THR A 55 -1.46 16.99 6.01
C THR A 55 -1.23 15.48 5.92
N LYS A 56 -2.20 14.71 6.40
CA LYS A 56 -2.24 13.24 6.25
C LYS A 56 -1.97 12.78 4.81
N LYS A 57 -2.52 13.51 3.83
CA LYS A 57 -2.39 13.16 2.42
C LYS A 57 -1.00 13.45 1.88
N GLU A 58 -0.45 14.62 2.17
CA GLU A 58 0.91 15.00 1.77
C GLU A 58 1.94 14.04 2.39
N PHE A 59 1.78 13.71 3.68
CA PHE A 59 2.65 12.77 4.37
C PHE A 59 2.69 11.40 3.67
N LEU A 60 1.51 10.86 3.32
CA LEU A 60 1.45 9.59 2.57
C LEU A 60 2.05 9.73 1.18
N GLN A 61 1.83 10.85 0.48
CA GLN A 61 2.42 11.07 -0.84
C GLN A 61 3.94 11.06 -0.78
N GLU A 62 4.55 11.80 0.15
CA GLU A 62 5.99 11.83 0.32
C GLU A 62 6.57 10.46 0.68
N MET A 63 5.90 9.72 1.58
CA MET A 63 6.30 8.37 1.95
C MET A 63 6.22 7.40 0.78
N LEU A 64 5.17 7.49 -0.04
CA LEU A 64 5.04 6.67 -1.25
C LEU A 64 6.12 7.02 -2.27
N LEU A 65 6.41 8.30 -2.45
CA LEU A 65 7.46 8.74 -3.37
C LEU A 65 8.85 8.31 -2.90
N ARG A 66 9.10 8.29 -1.59
CA ARG A 66 10.33 7.75 -0.99
C ARG A 66 10.55 6.29 -1.38
N GLU A 67 9.51 5.48 -1.42
CA GLU A 67 9.62 4.06 -1.77
C GLU A 67 9.57 3.80 -3.29
N LEU A 68 8.94 4.69 -4.08
CA LEU A 68 8.73 4.50 -5.52
C LEU A 68 9.84 5.07 -6.40
N LYS A 69 10.37 6.27 -6.11
CA LYS A 69 11.51 6.84 -6.86
C LYS A 69 12.70 5.87 -6.99
N PRO A 70 13.11 5.17 -5.93
CA PRO A 70 14.28 4.26 -5.94
C PRO A 70 13.98 2.93 -6.61
N ALA A 71 12.69 2.56 -6.69
CA ALA A 71 12.20 1.52 -7.57
C ALA A 71 12.21 1.92 -9.06
N GLY A 72 12.73 3.10 -9.40
CA GLY A 72 12.88 3.59 -10.76
C GLY A 72 11.71 4.42 -11.30
N PHE A 73 10.74 4.79 -10.46
CA PHE A 73 9.62 5.64 -10.90
C PHE A 73 10.10 7.06 -11.24
N LYS A 74 9.78 7.52 -12.46
CA LYS A 74 10.10 8.86 -12.95
C LYS A 74 8.86 9.73 -13.08
N GLU A 75 8.98 10.98 -12.70
CA GLU A 75 7.92 11.96 -12.79
C GLU A 75 7.69 12.44 -14.23
N ASN A 76 6.44 12.50 -14.65
CA ASN A 76 6.00 13.04 -15.92
C ASN A 76 4.61 13.68 -15.76
N LYS A 77 4.54 15.01 -15.81
CA LYS A 77 3.28 15.78 -15.73
C LYS A 77 2.38 15.30 -14.59
N GLU A 78 2.91 15.27 -13.36
CA GLU A 78 2.21 14.85 -12.12
C GLU A 78 1.95 13.35 -11.94
N ILE A 79 2.34 12.52 -12.91
CA ILE A 79 2.24 11.05 -12.82
C ILE A 79 3.65 10.48 -12.73
N TYR A 80 3.82 9.52 -11.83
CA TYR A 80 5.06 8.77 -11.68
C TYR A 80 4.94 7.46 -12.45
N SER A 81 5.88 7.16 -13.34
CA SER A 81 5.81 5.99 -14.22
C SER A 81 7.06 5.14 -14.15
N PHE A 82 6.86 3.82 -14.21
CA PHE A 82 7.92 2.82 -14.33
C PHE A 82 7.40 1.64 -15.15
N GLN A 83 8.02 1.39 -16.30
CA GLN A 83 7.58 0.36 -17.25
C GLN A 83 6.08 0.52 -17.62
N GLU A 84 5.23 -0.46 -17.29
CA GLU A 84 3.79 -0.42 -17.51
C GLU A 84 2.99 0.15 -16.35
N LEU A 85 3.64 0.57 -15.25
CA LEU A 85 3.03 1.02 -14.01
C LEU A 85 2.99 2.54 -13.93
N HIS A 86 1.83 3.08 -13.55
CA HIS A 86 1.57 4.50 -13.35
C HIS A 86 1.02 4.73 -11.94
N PHE A 87 1.71 5.56 -11.17
CA PHE A 87 1.29 6.04 -9.86
C PHE A 87 0.84 7.51 -9.96
N CYS A 88 -0.36 7.80 -9.44
CA CYS A 88 -0.89 9.16 -9.36
C CYS A 88 -0.95 9.59 -7.88
N PRO A 89 -0.04 10.46 -7.41
CA PRO A 89 -0.01 10.92 -6.02
C PRO A 89 -1.31 11.62 -5.60
N LYS A 90 -1.91 12.41 -6.49
CA LYS A 90 -3.15 13.17 -6.21
C LYS A 90 -4.31 12.27 -5.81
N ASN A 91 -4.43 11.10 -6.42
CA ASN A 91 -5.53 10.17 -6.22
C ASN A 91 -5.15 8.95 -5.39
N LEU A 92 -3.86 8.79 -5.03
CA LEU A 92 -3.32 7.60 -4.38
C LEU A 92 -3.70 6.30 -5.12
N THR A 93 -3.56 6.33 -6.44
CA THR A 93 -3.92 5.19 -7.31
C THR A 93 -2.70 4.65 -8.02
N LEU A 94 -2.66 3.32 -8.16
CA LEU A 94 -1.60 2.61 -8.87
C LEU A 94 -2.25 1.73 -9.95
N LYS A 95 -1.98 2.07 -11.20
CA LYS A 95 -2.60 1.43 -12.37
C LYS A 95 -1.56 1.02 -13.38
N LYS A 96 -1.95 0.14 -14.30
CA LYS A 96 -1.19 -0.12 -15.51
C LYS A 96 -1.50 0.92 -16.59
N LYS A 97 -0.68 0.96 -17.64
CA LYS A 97 -0.91 1.74 -18.86
C LYS A 97 -2.30 1.53 -19.46
N ASN A 98 -2.87 0.32 -19.32
CA ASN A 98 -4.23 -0.02 -19.75
C ASN A 98 -5.33 0.28 -18.72
N GLN A 99 -5.06 1.13 -17.73
CA GLN A 99 -5.98 1.55 -16.66
C GLN A 99 -6.45 0.45 -15.70
N LYS A 100 -5.97 -0.79 -15.84
CA LYS A 100 -6.26 -1.87 -14.88
C LYS A 100 -5.45 -1.69 -13.59
N GLU A 101 -6.01 -2.11 -12.47
CA GLU A 101 -5.30 -2.11 -11.18
C GLU A 101 -3.97 -2.88 -11.25
N ALA A 102 -3.00 -2.36 -10.51
CA ALA A 102 -1.68 -2.93 -10.39
C ALA A 102 -1.28 -3.04 -8.92
N VAL A 103 -0.41 -4.00 -8.64
CA VAL A 103 0.13 -4.23 -7.31
C VAL A 103 1.64 -4.29 -7.42
N ILE A 104 2.35 -3.53 -6.61
CA ILE A 104 3.80 -3.63 -6.49
C ILE A 104 4.10 -4.37 -5.19
N LYS A 105 5.00 -5.35 -5.25
CA LYS A 105 5.59 -5.92 -4.03
C LYS A 105 6.65 -4.95 -3.53
N LEU A 106 6.45 -4.38 -2.35
CA LEU A 106 7.42 -3.51 -1.66
C LEU A 106 7.74 -4.14 -0.31
N ASN A 107 9.03 -4.33 -0.02
CA ASN A 107 9.47 -4.95 1.22
C ASN A 107 8.70 -6.27 1.48
N GLU A 108 8.02 -6.38 2.62
CA GLU A 108 7.19 -7.52 3.00
C GLU A 108 5.71 -7.40 2.59
N GLY A 109 5.30 -6.26 2.03
CA GLY A 109 3.92 -5.92 1.71
C GLY A 109 3.61 -5.72 0.23
N TYR A 110 2.42 -5.20 -0.02
CA TYR A 110 1.85 -5.03 -1.36
C TYR A 110 1.22 -3.65 -1.51
N LEU A 111 1.90 -2.78 -2.26
CA LEU A 111 1.41 -1.46 -2.57
C LEU A 111 0.40 -1.51 -3.72
N CYS A 112 -0.81 -1.03 -3.48
CA CYS A 112 -1.87 -0.91 -4.48
C CYS A 112 -2.88 0.16 -4.07
N SER A 113 -3.79 0.52 -4.97
CA SER A 113 -4.84 1.51 -4.69
C SER A 113 -5.63 1.19 -3.42
N PHE A 114 -5.84 -0.10 -3.11
CA PHE A 114 -6.54 -0.52 -1.90
C PHE A 114 -5.77 -0.21 -0.61
N THR A 115 -4.49 -0.60 -0.51
CA THR A 115 -3.68 -0.38 0.70
C THR A 115 -3.42 1.10 0.94
N MET A 116 -3.19 1.88 -0.11
CA MET A 116 -3.04 3.34 -0.01
C MET A 116 -4.33 4.03 0.46
N ASN A 117 -5.49 3.66 -0.11
CA ASN A 117 -6.77 4.23 0.32
C ASN A 117 -7.13 3.85 1.76
N ARG A 118 -6.76 2.65 2.19
CA ARG A 118 -6.96 2.19 3.57
C ARG A 118 -6.16 3.02 4.57
N LEU A 119 -4.90 3.35 4.26
CA LEU A 119 -4.09 4.28 5.06
C LEU A 119 -4.69 5.70 5.05
N HIS A 120 -5.08 6.20 3.87
CA HIS A 120 -5.64 7.54 3.73
C HIS A 120 -6.97 7.71 4.48
N LYS A 121 -7.83 6.70 4.44
CA LYS A 121 -9.14 6.71 5.10
C LYS A 121 -9.10 6.26 6.56
N PHE A 122 -7.93 5.93 7.08
CA PHE A 122 -7.80 5.62 8.50
C PHE A 122 -8.25 6.82 9.34
N ALA A 123 -9.00 6.53 10.39
CA ALA A 123 -9.53 7.47 11.36
C ALA A 123 -9.39 6.84 12.74
N LYS A 124 -9.06 7.66 13.73
CA LYS A 124 -8.95 7.23 15.12
C LYS A 124 -10.31 6.90 15.71
N THR A 125 -10.29 6.02 16.68
CA THR A 125 -11.34 5.67 17.62
C THR A 125 -10.86 6.03 19.04
N ASP A 126 -11.67 5.73 20.04
CA ASP A 126 -11.30 5.98 21.45
C ASP A 126 -10.24 4.99 21.96
N ASP A 127 -10.03 3.86 21.28
CA ASP A 127 -9.05 2.83 21.67
C ASP A 127 -7.73 3.03 20.93
N MET A 128 -6.86 3.84 21.54
CA MET A 128 -5.53 4.16 21.02
C MET A 128 -4.68 2.92 20.72
N ASN A 129 -4.72 1.89 21.58
CA ASN A 129 -3.88 0.70 21.42
C ASN A 129 -4.30 -0.09 20.19
N LYS A 130 -5.60 -0.27 20.02
CA LYS A 130 -6.17 -0.95 18.85
C LYS A 130 -5.88 -0.18 17.57
N ASP A 131 -5.99 1.14 17.60
CA ASP A 131 -5.74 2.00 16.45
C ASP A 131 -4.28 2.02 16.03
N ALA A 132 -3.36 2.15 16.99
CA ALA A 132 -1.93 2.10 16.73
C ALA A 132 -1.54 0.75 16.11
N PHE A 133 -2.02 -0.36 16.68
CA PHE A 133 -1.77 -1.70 16.14
C PHE A 133 -2.34 -1.86 14.72
N LEU A 134 -3.58 -1.42 14.50
CA LEU A 134 -4.24 -1.52 13.20
C LEU A 134 -3.54 -0.67 12.13
N LEU A 135 -3.11 0.54 12.48
CA LEU A 135 -2.39 1.43 11.60
C LEU A 135 -1.00 0.88 11.25
N ALA A 136 -0.24 0.38 12.22
CA ALA A 136 1.05 -0.25 11.98
C ALA A 136 0.92 -1.43 11.02
N LYS A 137 -0.12 -2.24 11.22
CA LYS A 137 -0.47 -3.33 10.31
C LYS A 137 -0.79 -2.83 8.90
N TYR A 138 -1.47 -1.69 8.74
CA TYR A 138 -1.76 -1.13 7.42
C TYR A 138 -0.50 -0.65 6.69
N PHE A 139 0.48 -0.07 7.40
CA PHE A 139 1.77 0.28 6.82
C PHE A 139 2.53 -0.98 6.35
N LEU A 140 2.58 -2.01 7.19
CA LEU A 140 3.20 -3.29 6.86
C LEU A 140 2.54 -3.96 5.64
N GLU A 141 1.20 -4.02 5.60
CA GLU A 141 0.46 -4.57 4.46
C GLU A 141 0.69 -3.78 3.17
N ALA A 142 0.87 -2.46 3.25
CA ALA A 142 1.22 -1.61 2.12
C ALA A 142 2.68 -1.78 1.67
N GLY A 143 3.52 -2.41 2.48
CA GLY A 143 4.95 -2.58 2.23
C GLY A 143 5.75 -1.30 2.47
N LEU A 144 5.21 -0.35 3.25
CA LEU A 144 5.86 0.93 3.54
C LEU A 144 6.67 0.80 4.82
N THR A 145 7.94 1.17 4.76
CA THR A 145 8.77 1.29 5.96
C THR A 145 8.44 2.61 6.66
N ILE A 146 8.26 2.58 7.98
CA ILE A 146 7.97 3.75 8.78
C ILE A 146 8.78 3.71 10.07
N SER A 147 9.47 4.81 10.38
CA SER A 147 10.16 4.96 11.67
C SER A 147 9.17 5.31 12.78
N GLU A 148 9.56 5.09 14.05
CA GLU A 148 8.72 5.45 15.20
C GLU A 148 8.32 6.93 15.20
N LYS A 149 9.27 7.82 14.86
CA LYS A 149 9.02 9.27 14.77
C LYS A 149 7.98 9.58 13.70
N GLU A 150 8.14 9.01 12.51
CA GLU A 150 7.19 9.18 11.40
C GLU A 150 5.82 8.62 11.74
N PHE A 151 5.77 7.48 12.44
CA PHE A 151 4.52 6.87 12.88
C PHE A 151 3.77 7.79 13.84
N VAL A 152 4.46 8.35 14.84
CA VAL A 152 3.88 9.31 15.79
C VAL A 152 3.42 10.57 15.06
N SER A 153 4.25 11.13 14.17
CA SER A 153 3.89 12.32 13.37
C SER A 153 2.66 12.05 12.50
N PHE A 154 2.61 10.91 11.80
CA PHE A 154 1.45 10.54 11.01
C PHE A 154 0.20 10.36 11.89
N TYR A 155 0.34 9.70 13.03
CA TYR A 155 -0.76 9.50 13.97
C TYR A 155 -1.30 10.82 14.49
N GLN A 156 -0.45 11.82 14.76
CA GLN A 156 -0.90 13.16 15.19
C GLN A 156 -1.69 13.92 14.12
N LEU A 157 -1.47 13.61 12.83
CA LEU A 157 -2.19 14.21 11.70
C LEU A 157 -3.55 13.58 11.40
N LEU A 158 -3.91 12.47 12.06
CA LEU A 158 -5.21 11.80 11.93
C LEU A 158 -6.31 12.52 12.71
#